data_AF-A0AA88HXK8-F1
#
_entry.id   AF-A0AA88HXK8-F1
#
_cell.length_a   1.000
_cell.length_b   1.000
_cell.length_c   1.000
_cell.angle_alpha   90.00
_cell.angle_beta   90.00
_cell.angle_gamma   90.00
#
_symmetry.space_group_name_H-M   'P 1'
#
loop_
_entity.id
_entity.type
_entity.pdbx_description
1 polymer ?
#
loop_
_entity_poly.entity_id
_entity_poly.type
_entity_poly.pdbx_seq_one_letter_code
_entity_poly.pdbx_strand_id
1 'polypeptide(L)'
;MASSAVIQDIGANNLLHRWQHGFRSGRSVDANLLESYSYITKFLDTEEPPAEIILLDFSKAIVQACHKGIVVKLHALKLKEESSLWILDFLHLQLHHVELLLEVDLF
;
A
#
# COMPACT_ATOMS: atom_id res chain seq x y z
N MET A 1 -19.54 0.77 -2.61
CA MET A 1 -19.68 2.25 -2.59
C MET A 1 -18.64 2.91 -1.69
N ALA A 2 -18.46 2.51 -0.43
CA ALA A 2 -17.50 3.14 0.51
C ALA A 2 -16.01 3.05 0.09
N SER A 3 -15.55 1.95 -0.54
CA SER A 3 -14.16 1.86 -1.01
C SER A 3 -13.80 2.91 -2.07
N SER A 4 -14.76 3.33 -2.89
CA SER A 4 -14.52 4.38 -3.91
C SER A 4 -14.29 5.75 -3.28
N ALA A 5 -14.97 6.05 -2.17
CA ALA A 5 -14.82 7.30 -1.44
C ALA A 5 -13.42 7.39 -0.81
N VAL A 6 -12.94 6.31 -0.21
CA VAL A 6 -11.58 6.22 0.35
C VAL A 6 -10.52 6.43 -0.73
N ILE A 7 -10.64 5.76 -1.88
CA ILE A 7 -9.68 5.93 -2.99
C ILE A 7 -9.70 7.36 -3.53
N GLN A 8 -10.89 7.97 -3.63
CA GLN A 8 -11.01 9.37 -4.05
C GLN A 8 -10.36 10.33 -3.04
N ASP A 9 -10.57 10.10 -1.75
CA ASP A 9 -10.02 10.93 -0.67
C ASP A 9 -8.49 10.82 -0.59
N ILE A 10 -7.96 9.60 -0.74
CA ILE A 10 -6.52 9.35 -0.87
C ILE A 10 -5.94 10.08 -2.10
N GLY A 11 -6.65 10.02 -3.23
CA GLY A 11 -6.25 10.69 -4.46
C GLY A 11 -6.28 12.22 -4.35
N ALA A 12 -7.36 12.78 -3.79
CA ALA A 12 -7.54 14.23 -3.61
C ALA A 12 -6.48 14.84 -2.70
N ASN A 13 -6.04 14.09 -1.68
CA ASN A 13 -5.00 14.52 -0.75
C ASN A 13 -3.58 14.17 -1.22
N ASN A 14 -3.39 13.60 -2.43
CA ASN A 14 -2.10 13.18 -2.98
C ASN A 14 -1.29 12.28 -2.01
N LEU A 15 -1.95 11.36 -1.31
CA LEU A 15 -1.32 10.57 -0.25
C LEU A 15 -0.49 9.38 -0.75
N LEU A 16 -0.58 9.05 -2.05
CA LEU A 16 0.21 7.99 -2.67
C LEU A 16 1.49 8.56 -3.27
N HIS A 17 2.61 7.86 -3.06
CA HIS A 17 3.86 8.25 -3.67
C HIS A 17 3.74 8.23 -5.20
N ARG A 18 4.41 9.16 -5.88
CA ARG A 18 4.27 9.32 -7.33
C ARG A 18 4.68 8.07 -8.11
N TRP A 19 5.61 7.27 -7.58
CA TRP A 19 6.09 6.00 -8.15
C TRP A 19 5.35 4.76 -7.61
N GLN A 20 4.26 4.95 -6.87
CA GLN A 20 3.39 3.82 -6.52
C GLN A 20 2.50 3.47 -7.71
N HIS A 21 2.68 2.25 -8.21
CA HIS A 21 1.87 1.69 -9.31
C HIS A 21 0.78 0.72 -8.81
N GLY A 22 1.05 -0.02 -7.73
CA GLY A 22 0.08 -0.94 -7.14
C GLY A 22 -1.18 -0.21 -6.63
N PHE A 23 -2.35 -0.80 -6.92
CA PHE A 23 -3.66 -0.33 -6.46
C PHE A 23 -3.99 1.13 -6.82
N ARG A 24 -3.46 1.63 -7.95
CA ARG A 24 -3.66 3.02 -8.40
C ARG A 24 -4.29 3.06 -9.79
N SER A 25 -5.35 3.86 -9.92
CA SER A 25 -5.99 4.10 -11.23
C SER A 25 -5.00 4.71 -12.22
N GLY A 26 -5.05 4.26 -13.48
CA GLY A 26 -4.17 4.73 -14.54
C GLY A 26 -2.71 4.28 -14.42
N ARG A 27 -2.39 3.35 -13.51
CA ARG A 27 -1.07 2.73 -13.39
C ARG A 27 -1.20 1.22 -13.51
N SER A 28 -0.20 0.59 -14.11
CA SER A 28 -0.12 -0.86 -14.28
C SER A 28 1.26 -1.39 -13.88
N VAL A 29 1.36 -2.72 -13.75
CA VAL A 29 2.62 -3.42 -13.58
C VAL A 29 3.53 -3.18 -14.80
N ASP A 30 2.98 -3.18 -16.01
CA ASP A 30 3.74 -2.91 -17.23
C ASP A 30 4.33 -1.50 -17.23
N ALA A 31 3.53 -0.51 -16.82
CA ALA A 31 4.02 0.87 -16.68
C ALA A 31 5.11 0.98 -15.61
N ASN A 32 5.00 0.21 -14.52
CA ASN A 32 6.02 0.18 -13.47
C ASN A 32 7.34 -0.40 -14.00
N LEU A 33 7.24 -1.51 -14.73
CA LEU A 33 8.39 -2.18 -15.33
C LEU A 33 9.08 -1.27 -16.34
N LEU A 34 8.31 -0.61 -17.21
CA LEU A 34 8.85 0.31 -18.21
C LEU A 34 9.52 1.54 -17.56
N GLU A 35 8.90 2.15 -16.55
CA GLU A 35 9.49 3.28 -15.81
C GLU A 35 10.77 2.86 -15.08
N SER A 36 10.76 1.70 -14.41
CA SER A 36 11.93 1.16 -13.71
C SER A 36 13.07 0.86 -14.68
N TYR A 37 12.78 0.22 -15.81
CA TYR A 37 13.79 -0.08 -16.83
C TYR A 37 14.38 1.21 -17.42
N SER A 38 13.54 2.19 -17.77
CA SER A 38 14.00 3.48 -18.27
C SER A 38 14.88 4.21 -17.25
N TYR A 39 14.55 4.15 -15.97
CA TYR A 39 15.37 4.73 -14.91
C TYR A 39 16.75 4.06 -14.82
N ILE A 40 16.78 2.72 -14.83
CA ILE A 40 18.03 1.95 -14.77
C ILE A 40 18.90 2.24 -15.99
N THR A 41 18.35 2.20 -17.21
CA THR A 41 19.12 2.48 -18.43
C THR A 41 19.72 3.88 -18.41
N LYS A 42 18.94 4.90 -18.02
CA LYS A 42 19.45 6.28 -17.90
C LYS A 42 20.56 6.41 -16.88
N PHE A 43 20.48 5.69 -15.76
CA PHE A 43 21.53 5.66 -14.76
C PHE A 43 22.81 5.03 -15.31
N LEU A 44 22.70 3.93 -16.07
CA LEU A 44 23.84 3.27 -16.70
C LEU A 44 24.55 4.14 -17.75
N ASP A 45 23.84 5.11 -18.34
CA ASP A 45 24.40 6.08 -19.29
C ASP A 45 25.15 7.25 -18.61
N THR A 46 25.18 7.30 -17.27
CA THR A 46 25.90 8.35 -16.52
C THR A 46 27.26 7.87 -16.03
N GLU A 47 28.18 8.80 -15.78
CA GLU A 47 29.47 8.56 -15.11
C GLU A 47 29.33 8.38 -13.58
N GLU A 48 28.12 8.08 -13.09
CA GLU A 48 27.85 7.89 -11.67
C GLU A 48 28.48 6.57 -11.15
N PRO A 49 28.83 6.49 -9.85
CA PRO A 49 29.34 5.25 -9.27
C PRO A 49 28.35 4.07 -9.42
N PRO A 50 28.82 2.81 -9.38
CA PRO A 50 27.95 1.64 -9.42
C PRO A 50 26.85 1.69 -8.35
N ALA A 51 25.62 1.33 -8.74
CA ALA A 51 24.48 1.22 -7.84
C ALA A 51 23.96 -0.22 -7.78
N GLU A 52 23.32 -0.56 -6.66
CA GLU A 52 22.68 -1.86 -6.43
C GLU A 52 21.16 -1.71 -6.42
N ILE A 53 20.47 -2.74 -6.88
CA ILE A 53 19.01 -2.82 -6.83
C ILE A 53 18.61 -3.71 -5.66
N ILE A 54 17.85 -3.15 -4.73
CA ILE A 54 17.28 -3.89 -3.59
C ILE A 54 15.82 -4.20 -3.91
N LEU A 55 15.50 -5.48 -4.06
CA LEU A 55 14.13 -5.97 -4.22
C LEU A 55 13.64 -6.51 -2.87
N LEU A 56 12.55 -5.93 -2.37
CA LEU A 56 11.94 -6.33 -1.10
C LEU A 56 10.56 -6.94 -1.37
N ASP A 57 10.30 -8.07 -0.74
CA ASP A 57 8.97 -8.68 -0.68
C ASP A 57 8.58 -8.94 0.79
N PHE A 58 7.35 -8.60 1.14
CA PHE A 58 6.84 -8.74 2.51
C PHE A 58 5.94 -9.95 2.59
N SER A 59 6.36 -10.97 3.35
CA SER A 59 5.51 -12.13 3.62
C SER A 59 4.21 -11.70 4.30
N LYS A 60 3.06 -12.15 3.81
CA LYS A 60 1.75 -11.89 4.45
C LYS A 60 1.51 -10.40 4.77
N ALA A 61 1.92 -9.48 3.90
CA ALA A 61 1.90 -8.04 4.13
C ALA A 61 0.56 -7.47 4.65
N ILE A 62 -0.57 -8.10 4.31
CA ILE A 62 -1.92 -7.70 4.77
C ILE A 62 -2.20 -8.20 6.19
N VAL A 63 -1.80 -9.43 6.52
CA VAL A 63 -2.05 -10.07 7.82
C VAL A 63 -1.07 -9.57 8.87
N GLN A 64 0.18 -9.31 8.48
CA GLN A 64 1.23 -8.82 9.38
C GLN A 64 1.23 -7.31 9.55
N ALA A 65 0.40 -6.57 8.82
CA ALA A 65 0.35 -5.13 8.99
C ALA A 65 -0.06 -4.79 10.44
N CYS A 66 0.82 -4.09 11.16
CA CYS A 66 0.53 -3.69 12.54
C CYS A 66 -0.67 -2.74 12.55
N HIS A 67 -1.83 -3.22 13.03
CA HIS A 67 -3.06 -2.43 13.11
C HIS A 67 -2.85 -1.11 13.85
N LYS A 68 -2.11 -1.13 14.97
CA LYS A 68 -1.74 0.09 15.71
C LYS A 68 -0.96 1.07 14.83
N GLY A 69 -0.04 0.57 14.02
CA GLY A 69 0.73 1.37 13.07
C GLY A 69 -0.14 1.98 11.97
N ILE A 70 -1.14 1.23 11.47
CA ILE A 70 -2.10 1.76 10.51
C ILE A 70 -2.97 2.84 11.15
N VAL A 71 -3.50 2.64 12.36
CA VAL A 71 -4.28 3.66 13.08
C VAL A 71 -3.49 4.96 13.27
N VAL A 72 -2.24 4.87 13.73
CA VAL A 72 -1.35 6.04 13.87
C VAL A 72 -1.15 6.75 12.52
N LYS A 73 -0.96 5.99 11.43
CA LYS A 73 -0.86 6.57 10.08
C LYS A 73 -2.18 7.23 9.66
N LEU A 74 -3.33 6.63 9.93
CA LEU A 74 -4.63 7.23 9.59
C LEU A 74 -4.88 8.54 10.34
N HIS A 75 -4.40 8.70 11.58
CA HIS A 75 -4.49 9.99 12.27
C HIS A 75 -3.55 11.05 11.68
N ALA A 76 -2.39 10.65 11.16
CA ALA A 76 -1.44 11.55 10.52
C ALA A 76 -1.87 11.93 9.08
N LEU A 77 -2.48 11.00 8.37
CA LEU A 77 -3.07 11.19 7.06
C LEU A 77 -4.37 11.97 7.26
N LYS A 78 -4.44 13.21 6.81
CA LYS A 78 -5.62 14.08 6.98
C LYS A 78 -6.80 13.68 6.07
N LEU A 79 -7.17 12.41 6.13
CA LEU A 79 -8.35 11.85 5.47
C LEU A 79 -9.61 12.39 6.13
N LYS A 80 -10.72 12.34 5.38
CA LYS A 80 -12.05 12.57 5.94
C LYS A 80 -12.34 11.53 7.01
N GLU A 81 -13.08 11.96 8.03
CA GLU A 81 -13.46 11.10 9.15
C GLU A 81 -14.17 9.83 8.68
N GLU A 82 -15.09 9.94 7.72
CA GLU A 82 -15.80 8.80 7.12
C GLU A 82 -14.85 7.78 6.47
N SER A 83 -13.83 8.26 5.75
CA SER A 83 -12.81 7.41 5.13
C SER A 83 -12.00 6.68 6.19
N SER A 84 -11.57 7.41 7.24
CA SER A 84 -10.80 6.85 8.35
C SER A 84 -11.60 5.81 9.13
N LEU A 85 -12.86 6.09 9.46
CA LEU A 85 -13.76 5.16 10.14
C LEU A 85 -13.98 3.90 9.31
N TRP A 86 -14.23 4.04 8.00
CA TRP A 86 -14.40 2.87 7.13
C TRP A 86 -13.16 1.97 7.12
N ILE A 87 -11.95 2.54 7.06
CA ILE A 87 -10.71 1.76 7.10
C ILE A 87 -10.55 1.07 8.47
N LEU A 88 -10.85 1.77 9.57
CA LEU A 88 -10.79 1.20 10.91
C LEU A 88 -11.76 0.02 11.08
N ASP A 89 -13.00 0.16 10.63
CA ASP A 89 -14.01 -0.90 10.68
C ASP A 89 -13.60 -2.09 9.83
N PHE A 90 -13.09 -1.84 8.62
CA PHE A 90 -12.57 -2.89 7.75
C PHE A 90 -11.44 -3.68 8.42
N LEU A 91 -10.49 -2.98 9.06
CA LEU A 91 -9.37 -3.61 9.76
C LEU A 91 -9.82 -4.41 10.98
N HIS A 92 -10.81 -3.94 11.74
CA HIS A 92 -11.38 -4.71 12.85
C HIS A 92 -12.04 -6.01 12.36
N LEU A 93 -12.82 -5.95 11.27
CA LEU A 93 -13.45 -7.15 10.72
C LEU A 93 -12.44 -8.19 10.23
N GLN A 94 -11.32 -7.75 9.65
CA GLN A 94 -10.25 -8.66 9.21
C GLN A 94 -9.57 -9.38 10.39
N LEU A 95 -9.31 -8.68 11.50
CA LEU A 95 -8.74 -9.29 12.71
C LEU A 95 -9.61 -10.42 13.25
N HIS A 96 -10.91 -10.15 13.41
CA HIS A 96 -11.86 -11.14 13.93
C HIS A 96 -11.92 -12.38 13.03
N HIS A 97 -11.83 -12.22 11.70
CA HIS A 97 -11.82 -13.34 10.78
C HIS A 97 -10.54 -14.20 10.89
N VAL A 98 -9.38 -13.57 11.16
CA VAL A 98 -8.12 -14.30 11.35
C VAL A 98 -8.11 -15.05 12.68
N GLU A 99 -8.62 -14.45 13.76
CA GLU A 99 -8.75 -15.12 15.06
C GLU A 99 -9.67 -16.34 14.98
N LEU A 100 -10.82 -16.22 14.31
CA LEU A 100 -11.73 -17.35 14.08
C LEU A 100 -11.08 -18.47 13.27
N LEU A 101 -10.29 -18.17 12.25
CA LEU A 101 -9.57 -19.20 11.48
C LEU A 101 -8.55 -19.94 12.34
N LEU A 102 -7.82 -19.24 13.21
CA LEU A 102 -6.85 -19.86 14.13
C LEU A 102 -7.54 -20.74 15.19
N GLU A 103 -8.75 -20.39 15.64
CA GLU A 103 -9.55 -21.24 16.54
C GLU A 103 -10.11 -22.49 15.85
N VAL A 104 -10.43 -22.41 14.56
CA VAL A 104 -10.97 -23.53 13.77
C VAL A 104 -9.86 -24.48 13.31
N ASP A 105 -8.64 -23.99 13.08
CA ASP A 105 -7.46 -24.80 12.72
C ASP A 105 -6.78 -25.50 13.92
N LEU A 106 -7.35 -25.38 15.13
CA LEU A 106 -6.87 -26.00 16.38
C LEU A 106 -7.56 -27.35 16.74
N PHE A 107 -8.32 -27.97 15.82
CA PHE A 107 -8.95 -29.28 15.99
C PHE A 107 -8.61 -30.26 14.86
#